data_AF-A0A9Q1CS98-F1
#
_entry.id   AF-A0A9Q1CS98-F1
#
_cell.length_a   1.000
_cell.length_b   1.000
_cell.length_c   1.000
_cell.angle_alpha   90.00
_cell.angle_beta   90.00
_cell.angle_gamma   90.00
#
_symmetry.space_group_name_H-M   'P 1'
#
loop_
_entity.id
_entity.type
_entity.pdbx_description
1 polymer ?
#
loop_
_entity_poly.entity_id
_entity_poly.type
_entity_poly.pdbx_seq_one_letter_code
_entity_poly.pdbx_strand_id
1 'polypeptide(L)'
;MGVDVKGVNTIVHFGPSSDIDDYCQESGRGGRDGSESYAILINYSGSSGRYKTSDGMKYYVNNEEICRRELLLEPFGCKPNNTSSRTLHLCCDICACRCKCGDGACGDPVGGKRHIEQKC
;
A
#
# COMPACT_ATOMS: atom_id res chain seq x y z
N MET A 1 14.75 -15.46 -4.14
CA MET A 1 14.24 -16.70 -4.78
C MET A 1 12.73 -16.61 -4.86
N GLY A 2 12.10 -16.94 -6.00
CA GLY A 2 10.72 -16.57 -6.30
C GLY A 2 9.67 -17.64 -6.00
N VAL A 3 8.66 -17.27 -5.21
CA VAL A 3 7.39 -17.99 -5.09
C VAL A 3 6.44 -17.45 -6.16
N ASP A 4 5.98 -18.31 -7.06
CA ASP A 4 5.00 -18.01 -8.10
C ASP A 4 3.74 -18.85 -7.90
N VAL A 5 2.83 -18.32 -7.07
CA VAL A 5 1.56 -18.98 -6.76
C VAL A 5 0.45 -18.17 -7.42
N LYS A 6 -0.40 -18.85 -8.19
CA LYS A 6 -1.59 -18.24 -8.80
C LYS A 6 -2.67 -18.03 -7.75
N GLY A 7 -3.49 -16.99 -7.90
CA GLY A 7 -4.57 -16.67 -6.96
C GLY A 7 -4.10 -16.05 -5.63
N VAL A 8 -2.95 -15.37 -5.64
CA VAL A 8 -2.52 -14.56 -4.48
C VAL A 8 -3.18 -13.20 -4.57
N ASN A 9 -4.26 -13.02 -3.81
CA ASN A 9 -5.04 -11.78 -3.78
C ASN A 9 -4.69 -10.87 -2.61
N THR A 10 -3.92 -11.35 -1.63
CA THR A 10 -3.56 -10.55 -0.47
C THR A 10 -2.15 -10.86 -0.03
N ILE A 11 -1.36 -9.80 0.14
CA ILE A 11 -0.01 -9.85 0.68
C ILE A 11 -0.01 -9.01 1.95
N VAL A 12 0.43 -9.62 3.05
CA VAL A 12 0.49 -8.97 4.35
C VAL A 12 1.94 -8.86 4.80
N HIS A 13 2.40 -7.63 4.97
CA HIS A 13 3.71 -7.30 5.52
C HIS A 13 3.58 -7.04 7.02
N PHE A 14 4.23 -7.87 7.82
CA PHE A 14 4.24 -7.73 9.28
C PHE A 14 5.39 -6.82 9.73
N GLY A 15 5.23 -5.52 9.46
CA GLY A 15 6.27 -4.50 9.60
C GLY A 15 6.83 -4.07 8.23
N PRO A 16 7.63 -2.99 8.20
CA PRO A 16 8.25 -2.51 6.97
C PRO A 16 9.38 -3.44 6.51
N SER A 17 9.51 -3.60 5.19
CA SER A 17 10.68 -4.22 4.55
C SER A 17 11.95 -3.39 4.79
N SER A 18 13.11 -3.95 4.45
CA SER A 18 14.40 -3.26 4.61
C SER A 18 14.48 -2.02 3.71
N ASP A 19 14.04 -2.18 2.46
CA ASP A 19 14.06 -1.15 1.42
C ASP A 19 12.73 -1.06 0.67
N ILE A 20 12.54 0.06 -0.04
CA ILE A 20 11.33 0.29 -0.84
C ILE A 20 11.25 -0.66 -2.04
N ASP A 21 12.40 -1.00 -2.63
CA ASP A 21 12.50 -1.95 -3.75
C ASP A 21 12.12 -3.37 -3.31
N ASP A 22 12.53 -3.78 -2.10
CA ASP A 22 12.15 -5.06 -1.52
C ASP A 22 10.64 -5.12 -1.32
N TYR A 23 10.06 -4.08 -0.70
CA TYR A 23 8.62 -3.98 -0.52
C TYR A 23 7.87 -4.05 -1.86
N CYS A 24 8.38 -3.40 -2.90
CA CYS A 24 7.81 -3.44 -4.24
C CYS A 24 7.88 -4.86 -4.85
N GLN A 25 9.03 -5.53 -4.75
CA GLN A 25 9.20 -6.88 -5.28
C GLN A 25 8.33 -7.90 -4.54
N GLU A 26 8.23 -7.78 -3.22
CA GLU A 26 7.41 -8.65 -2.36
C GLU A 26 5.92 -8.45 -2.65
N SER A 27 5.46 -7.21 -2.69
CA SER A 27 4.05 -6.85 -2.97
C SER A 27 3.66 -7.16 -4.42
N GLY A 28 4.61 -7.11 -5.36
CA GLY A 28 4.40 -7.45 -6.77
C GLY A 28 4.11 -8.93 -7.04
N ARG A 29 4.11 -9.80 -6.01
CA ARG A 29 3.72 -11.21 -6.14
C ARG A 29 2.20 -11.42 -6.24
N GLY A 30 1.40 -10.43 -5.84
CA GLY A 30 -0.06 -10.51 -5.81
C GLY A 30 -0.66 -10.14 -7.16
N GLY A 31 -1.87 -10.63 -7.44
CA GLY A 31 -2.67 -10.19 -8.59
C GLY A 31 -2.07 -10.52 -9.97
N ARG A 32 -1.18 -11.54 -10.06
CA ARG A 32 -0.57 -11.96 -11.35
C ARG A 32 -1.58 -12.55 -12.33
N ASP A 33 -2.75 -12.95 -11.85
CA ASP A 33 -3.89 -13.41 -12.65
C ASP A 33 -4.81 -12.27 -13.13
N GLY A 34 -4.46 -11.02 -12.80
CA GLY A 34 -5.25 -9.83 -13.13
C GLY A 34 -6.45 -9.59 -12.20
N SER A 35 -6.64 -10.44 -11.19
CA SER A 35 -7.65 -10.22 -10.17
C SER A 35 -7.26 -9.06 -9.25
N GLU A 36 -8.27 -8.45 -8.61
CA GLU A 36 -8.00 -7.43 -7.61
C GLU A 36 -7.20 -8.03 -6.45
N SER A 37 -6.17 -7.30 -6.03
CA SER A 37 -5.28 -7.72 -4.95
C SER A 37 -4.90 -6.56 -4.04
N TYR A 38 -4.63 -6.90 -2.79
CA TYR A 38 -4.30 -5.96 -1.73
C TYR A 38 -2.89 -6.24 -1.19
N ALA A 39 -2.12 -5.18 -1.01
CA ALA A 39 -0.88 -5.20 -0.23
C ALA A 39 -1.14 -4.43 1.07
N ILE A 40 -1.08 -5.12 2.20
CA ILE A 40 -1.37 -4.59 3.53
C ILE A 40 -0.06 -4.54 4.32
N LEU A 41 0.34 -3.36 4.76
CA LEU A 41 1.48 -3.18 5.66
C LEU A 41 0.96 -2.90 7.08
N ILE A 42 1.32 -3.76 8.01
CA ILE A 42 0.97 -3.59 9.43
C ILE A 42 2.11 -2.84 10.11
N ASN A 43 1.90 -1.55 10.37
CA ASN A 43 2.82 -0.74 11.15
C ASN A 43 2.43 -0.76 12.63
N TYR A 44 3.36 -1.12 13.51
CA TYR A 44 3.14 -1.19 14.96
C TYR A 44 4.32 -0.55 15.70
N SER A 45 4.12 -0.09 16.93
CA SER A 45 5.17 0.57 17.72
C SER A 45 6.39 -0.35 17.87
N GLY A 46 7.54 0.08 17.34
CA GLY A 46 8.80 -0.68 17.39
C GLY A 46 9.10 -1.53 16.14
N SER A 47 8.20 -1.61 15.15
CA SER A 47 8.47 -2.24 13.85
C SER A 47 9.68 -1.59 13.16
N SER A 48 9.69 -0.26 13.05
CA SER A 48 10.76 0.52 12.42
C SER A 48 12.05 0.59 13.24
N GLY A 49 12.01 0.23 14.53
CA GLY A 49 13.18 0.21 15.41
C GLY A 49 13.88 -1.16 15.46
N ARG A 50 13.18 -2.24 15.10
CA ARG A 50 13.70 -3.61 15.10
C ARG A 50 14.35 -4.01 13.78
N TYR A 51 13.86 -3.45 12.68
CA TYR A 51 14.39 -3.71 11.34
C TYR A 51 15.21 -2.51 10.87
N LYS A 52 16.38 -2.76 10.27
CA LYS A 52 17.18 -1.71 9.61
C LYS A 52 16.45 -1.30 8.33
N THR A 53 15.47 -0.43 8.48
CA THR A 53 14.69 0.13 7.37
C THR A 53 15.39 1.35 6.81
N SER A 54 15.49 1.46 5.49
CA SER A 54 16.03 2.63 4.82
C SER A 54 15.11 3.85 4.95
N ASP A 55 15.68 5.03 4.76
CA ASP A 55 14.93 6.28 4.93
C ASP A 55 13.81 6.42 3.89
N GLY A 56 13.98 5.86 2.69
CA GLY A 56 12.94 5.79 1.67
C GLY A 56 11.73 4.98 2.14
N MET A 57 11.95 3.84 2.79
CA MET A 57 10.86 3.01 3.30
C MET A 57 10.21 3.64 4.55
N LYS A 58 10.96 4.34 5.41
CA LYS A 58 10.37 5.15 6.50
C LYS A 58 9.50 6.28 5.96
N TYR A 59 9.96 6.96 4.91
CA TYR A 59 9.19 8.00 4.24
C TYR A 59 7.91 7.42 3.64
N TYR A 60 8.01 6.27 2.96
CA TYR A 60 6.86 5.56 2.42
C TYR A 60 5.82 5.22 3.49
N VAL A 61 6.21 4.73 4.67
CA VAL A 61 5.28 4.33 5.73
C VAL A 61 4.60 5.54 6.39
N ASN A 62 5.36 6.60 6.68
CA ASN A 62 4.85 7.76 7.43
C ASN A 62 4.16 8.80 6.53
N ASN A 63 4.18 8.64 5.21
CA ASN A 63 3.48 9.55 4.31
C ASN A 63 1.95 9.40 4.42
N GLU A 64 1.25 10.53 4.46
CA GLU A 64 -0.21 10.61 4.49
C GLU A 64 -0.78 11.48 3.35
N GLU A 65 0.10 12.15 2.57
CA GLU A 65 -0.32 13.17 1.62
C GLU A 65 -0.22 12.73 0.16
N ILE A 66 0.86 12.01 -0.18
CA ILE A 66 1.18 11.58 -1.54
C ILE A 66 0.59 10.19 -1.80
N CYS A 67 0.15 9.91 -3.03
CA CYS A 67 -0.35 8.58 -3.37
C CYS A 67 0.72 7.50 -3.16
N ARG A 68 0.37 6.38 -2.51
CA ARG A 68 1.32 5.27 -2.29
C ARG A 68 1.95 4.76 -3.59
N ARG A 69 1.18 4.70 -4.69
CA ARG A 69 1.71 4.27 -6.01
C ARG A 69 2.70 5.27 -6.60
N GLU A 70 2.49 6.56 -6.35
CA GLU A 70 3.40 7.59 -6.83
C GLU A 70 4.77 7.43 -6.16
N LEU A 71 4.80 7.26 -4.84
CA LEU A 71 6.04 7.02 -4.10
C LEU A 71 6.74 5.71 -4.49
N LEU A 72 5.98 4.65 -4.78
CA LEU A 72 6.58 3.37 -5.22
C LEU A 72 7.16 3.44 -6.63
N LEU A 73 6.61 4.29 -7.50
CA LEU A 73 7.01 4.41 -8.91
C LEU A 73 8.08 5.47 -9.14
N GLU A 74 8.27 6.41 -8.20
CA GLU A 74 9.26 7.47 -8.26
C GLU A 74 10.69 6.96 -8.54
N PRO A 75 11.20 5.91 -7.87
CA PRO A 75 12.54 5.37 -8.15
C PRO A 75 12.72 4.86 -9.59
N PHE A 76 11.62 4.50 -10.25
CA PHE A 76 11.60 3.98 -11.62
C PHE A 76 11.35 5.07 -12.67
N GLY A 77 11.22 6.33 -12.27
CA GLY A 77 10.90 7.44 -13.17
C GLY A 77 9.50 7.34 -13.80
N CYS A 78 8.62 6.53 -13.23
CA CYS A 78 7.28 6.28 -13.73
C CYS A 78 6.26 7.12 -12.96
N LYS A 79 5.28 7.71 -13.67
CA LYS A 79 4.14 8.38 -13.03
C LYS A 79 2.90 7.49 -13.10
N PRO A 80 2.10 7.38 -12.02
CA PRO A 80 0.87 6.63 -12.08
C PRO A 80 -0.10 7.27 -13.09
N ASN A 81 -0.60 6.48 -14.03
CA ASN A 81 -1.66 6.92 -14.93
C ASN A 81 -3.01 6.95 -14.18
N ASN A 82 -3.27 8.06 -13.48
CA ASN A 82 -4.54 8.33 -12.82
C ASN A 82 -5.74 8.43 -13.79
N THR A 83 -5.49 8.36 -15.09
CA THR A 83 -6.47 8.54 -16.19
C THR A 83 -7.23 7.25 -16.56
N SER A 84 -6.86 6.10 -16.02
CA SER A 84 -7.45 4.81 -16.43
C SER A 84 -8.53 4.34 -15.46
N SER A 85 -9.77 4.82 -15.66
CA SER A 85 -11.07 4.21 -15.30
C SER A 85 -11.28 3.52 -13.94
N ARG A 86 -10.37 3.63 -12.97
CA ARG A 86 -10.44 2.99 -11.65
C ARG A 86 -10.87 4.01 -10.62
N THR A 87 -11.85 3.65 -9.80
CA THR A 87 -12.30 4.47 -8.67
C THR A 87 -11.15 4.72 -7.69
N LEU A 88 -11.05 5.95 -7.16
CA LEU A 88 -9.95 6.35 -6.27
C LEU A 88 -9.83 5.46 -5.02
N HIS A 89 -10.93 4.85 -4.55
CA HIS A 89 -10.93 3.94 -3.41
C HIS A 89 -10.25 2.58 -3.68
N LEU A 90 -10.01 2.22 -4.95
CA LEU A 90 -9.23 1.05 -5.34
C LEU A 90 -7.75 1.38 -5.56
N CYS A 91 -7.33 2.62 -5.27
CA CYS A 91 -5.97 3.07 -5.52
C CYS A 91 -5.00 2.74 -4.39
N CYS A 92 -5.22 3.37 -3.24
CA CYS A 92 -4.51 3.16 -1.99
C CYS A 92 -5.34 3.74 -0.85
N ASP A 93 -4.91 3.55 0.38
CA ASP A 93 -5.46 4.16 1.60
C ASP A 93 -5.66 5.69 1.47
N ILE A 94 -4.62 6.41 1.03
CA ILE A 94 -4.64 7.88 0.92
C ILE A 94 -5.62 8.36 -0.16
N CYS A 95 -5.62 7.71 -1.32
CA CYS A 95 -6.55 8.03 -2.41
C CYS A 95 -8.00 7.66 -2.04
N ALA A 96 -8.19 6.58 -1.28
CA ALA A 96 -9.51 6.18 -0.80
C ALA A 96 -10.12 7.23 0.13
N CYS A 97 -9.32 7.83 1.02
CA CYS A 97 -9.75 8.95 1.85
C CYS A 97 -10.21 10.19 1.04
N ARG A 98 -9.71 10.36 -0.18
CA ARG A 98 -10.07 11.47 -1.07
C ARG A 98 -11.15 11.10 -2.09
N CYS A 99 -11.67 9.87 -2.04
CA CYS A 99 -12.67 9.39 -2.98
C CYS A 99 -14.04 10.01 -2.71
N LYS A 100 -14.77 10.37 -3.77
CA LYS A 100 -16.11 11.00 -3.71
C LYS A 100 -17.16 10.24 -4.56
N CYS A 101 -16.95 8.95 -4.84
CA CYS A 101 -17.81 8.20 -5.76
C CYS A 101 -19.22 7.90 -5.22
N GLY A 102 -19.49 8.08 -3.92
CA GLY A 102 -20.80 7.85 -3.33
C GLY A 102 -21.20 6.37 -3.18
N ASP A 103 -20.33 5.44 -3.57
CA ASP A 103 -20.54 4.01 -3.37
C ASP A 103 -20.38 3.65 -1.88
N GLY A 104 -21.24 2.77 -1.36
CA GLY A 104 -21.20 2.32 0.05
C GLY A 104 -19.93 1.58 0.48
N ALA A 105 -18.96 1.38 -0.42
CA ALA A 105 -17.64 0.82 -0.14
C ALA A 105 -16.56 1.92 0.10
N CYS A 106 -16.92 3.20 0.05
CA CYS A 106 -15.96 4.28 0.29
C CYS A 106 -15.62 4.40 1.80
N GLY A 107 -14.39 4.06 2.17
CA GLY A 107 -13.87 4.26 3.54
C GLY A 107 -13.48 2.98 4.29
N ASP A 108 -13.70 1.81 3.71
CA ASP A 108 -13.25 0.53 4.28
C ASP A 108 -12.14 -0.08 3.40
N PRO A 109 -10.87 0.33 3.56
CA PRO A 109 -9.77 -0.32 2.85
C PRO A 109 -9.54 -1.76 3.32
N VAL A 110 -10.02 -2.12 4.52
CA VAL A 110 -10.14 -3.48 5.06
C VAL A 110 -11.26 -3.43 6.11
N GLY A 111 -12.30 -4.26 6.00
CA GLY A 111 -13.41 -4.29 6.96
C GLY A 111 -12.90 -4.43 8.40
N GLY A 112 -13.04 -3.38 9.20
CA GLY A 112 -12.54 -3.35 10.57
C GLY A 112 -12.39 -1.93 11.06
N LYS A 113 -13.21 -1.57 12.05
CA LYS A 113 -13.25 -0.26 12.71
C LYS A 113 -11.85 0.31 12.91
N ARG A 114 -11.63 1.51 12.37
CA ARG A 114 -10.53 2.41 12.70
C ARG A 114 -10.40 2.54 14.22
N HIS A 115 -9.53 1.74 14.85
CA HIS A 115 -8.88 2.13 16.10
C HIS A 115 -7.63 2.91 15.72
N ILE A 116 -7.87 4.10 15.15
CA ILE A 116 -6.86 5.14 14.98
C ILE A 116 -7.14 6.09 16.14
N GLU A 117 -6.55 5.80 17.30
CA GLU A 117 -6.18 6.88 18.20
C GLU A 117 -4.99 7.57 17.56
N GLN A 118 -5.25 8.70 16.92
CA GLN A 118 -4.55 9.94 17.22
C GLN A 118 -5.32 11.10 16.57
N LYS A 119 -5.97 11.85 17.45
CA LYS A 119 -6.47 13.21 17.21
C LYS A 119 -5.26 14.12 17.05
N CYS A 120 -5.38 15.10 16.15
CA CYS A 120 -4.57 16.33 16.01
C CYS A 120 -3.09 16.28 16.39
#